data_AF-B4FAK7-F1
#
_entry.id   AF-B4FAK7-F1
#
_cell.length_a   1.000
_cell.length_b   1.000
_cell.length_c   1.000
_cell.angle_alpha   90.00
_cell.angle_beta   90.00
_cell.angle_gamma   90.00
#
_symmetry.space_group_name_H-M   'P 1'
#
loop_
_entity.id
_entity.type
_entity.pdbx_description
1 polymer ?
#
loop_
_entity_poly.entity_id
_entity_poly.type
_entity_poly.pdbx_seq_one_letter_code
_entity_poly.pdbx_strand_id
1 'polypeptide(L)'
;MMRLLTTTTTTTTTGSFRFVPRSVDALAASSGTVIAEGHERGCYWVHAWTVGPDGVITQLREYFNTDLTVTRLAAAVAAKCVWQSRRPDSATNSLPGLLLAL
;
A
#
# COMPACT_ATOMS: atom_id res chain seq x y z
N MET A 1 -15.59 -1.96 -11.61
CA MET A 1 -14.49 -1.14 -12.18
C MET A 1 -13.67 -0.60 -11.03
N MET A 2 -12.37 -0.94 -10.93
CA MET A 2 -11.46 -0.34 -9.94
C MET A 2 -11.21 1.11 -10.35
N ARG A 3 -11.33 2.03 -9.39
CA ARG A 3 -11.10 3.46 -9.58
C ARG A 3 -9.98 3.86 -8.65
N LEU A 4 -8.94 4.51 -9.17
CA LEU A 4 -7.86 5.03 -8.32
C LEU A 4 -8.46 5.94 -7.25
N LEU A 5 -8.13 5.66 -5.99
CA LEU A 5 -8.64 6.41 -4.85
C LEU A 5 -8.22 7.88 -4.90
N THR A 6 -7.09 8.17 -5.55
CA THR A 6 -6.53 9.51 -5.67
C THR A 6 -7.13 10.34 -6.80
N THR A 7 -8.05 9.81 -7.60
CA THR A 7 -8.61 10.59 -8.72
C THR A 7 -9.65 11.60 -8.24
N THR A 8 -9.38 12.88 -8.52
CA THR A 8 -10.35 13.97 -8.40
C THR A 8 -11.44 13.78 -9.44
N THR A 9 -12.52 13.07 -9.12
CA THR A 9 -13.75 13.27 -9.88
C THR A 9 -14.39 14.56 -9.40
N THR A 10 -14.54 15.49 -10.32
CA THR A 10 -15.33 16.71 -10.16
C THR A 10 -16.84 16.44 -10.09
N THR A 11 -17.28 15.18 -10.20
CA THR A 11 -18.69 14.82 -10.03
C THR A 11 -19.03 14.74 -8.54
N THR A 12 -19.72 15.78 -8.09
CA THR A 12 -20.22 16.10 -6.75
C THR A 12 -21.25 15.12 -6.18
N THR A 13 -21.23 13.84 -6.57
CA THR A 13 -22.23 12.86 -6.14
C THR A 13 -21.64 11.85 -5.15
N THR A 14 -21.86 12.16 -3.87
CA THR A 14 -22.04 11.24 -2.72
C THR A 14 -20.91 10.31 -2.23
N GLY A 15 -19.66 10.43 -2.68
CA GLY A 15 -18.60 9.61 -2.08
C GLY A 15 -17.17 9.91 -2.50
N SER A 16 -16.66 11.11 -2.16
CA SER A 16 -15.22 11.34 -2.30
C SER A 16 -14.44 10.41 -1.36
N PHE A 17 -13.40 9.78 -1.90
CA PHE A 17 -12.41 9.09 -1.10
C PHE A 17 -11.57 10.12 -0.35
N ARG A 18 -11.38 9.91 0.95
CA ARG A 18 -10.44 10.70 1.73
C ARG A 18 -9.17 9.87 1.96
N PHE A 19 -8.04 10.35 1.42
CA PHE A 19 -6.75 9.73 1.70
C PHE A 19 -6.29 10.08 3.12
N VAL A 20 -6.62 9.23 4.10
CA VAL A 20 -6.12 9.33 5.48
C VAL A 20 -5.40 8.02 5.82
N PRO A 21 -4.08 7.93 5.57
CA PRO A 21 -3.32 6.75 5.95
C PRO A 21 -3.35 6.54 7.45
N ARG A 22 -3.48 5.29 7.86
CA ARG A 22 -3.32 4.86 9.24
C ARG A 22 -1.85 4.70 9.61
N SER A 23 -1.03 4.23 8.68
CA SER A 23 0.43 4.26 8.80
C SER A 23 1.08 4.61 7.46
N VAL A 24 2.27 5.21 7.55
CA VAL A 24 3.16 5.46 6.41
C VAL A 24 4.55 5.03 6.83
N ASP A 25 5.09 4.01 6.18
CA ASP A 25 6.37 3.41 6.51
C ASP A 25 7.31 3.57 5.30
N ALA A 26 8.39 4.34 5.49
CA ALA A 26 9.49 4.36 4.55
C ALA A 26 10.35 3.10 4.75
N LEU A 27 10.44 2.27 3.72
CA LEU A 27 11.33 1.12 3.74
C LEU A 27 12.77 1.60 3.54
N ALA A 28 13.75 0.76 3.89
CA ALA A 28 15.17 1.12 3.91
C ALA A 28 15.57 2.00 2.73
N ALA A 29 16.23 3.14 3.00
CA ALA A 29 16.43 4.24 2.05
C ALA A 29 16.91 3.83 0.65
N SER A 30 17.68 2.75 0.54
CA SER A 30 18.16 2.21 -0.73
C SER A 30 17.06 1.67 -1.66
N SER A 31 15.84 1.38 -1.19
CA SER A 31 14.75 0.92 -2.06
C SER A 31 13.91 2.04 -2.68
N GLY A 32 13.99 3.27 -2.14
CA GLY A 32 13.06 4.34 -2.49
C GLY A 32 11.58 3.95 -2.32
N THR A 33 11.27 2.93 -1.51
CA THR A 33 9.90 2.40 -1.39
C THR A 33 9.24 2.95 -0.14
N VAL A 34 8.05 3.53 -0.28
CA VAL A 34 7.21 3.95 0.85
C VAL A 34 5.89 3.21 0.77
N ILE A 35 5.44 2.65 1.90
CA ILE A 35 4.16 1.96 1.99
C ILE A 35 3.22 2.79 2.87
N ALA A 36 2.04 3.10 2.36
CA ALA A 36 0.96 3.70 3.14
C ALA A 36 -0.22 2.73 3.19
N GLU A 37 -0.76 2.46 4.36
CA GLU A 37 -1.97 1.63 4.53
C GLU A 37 -3.06 2.40 5.25
N GLY A 38 -4.31 2.03 4.98
CA GLY A 38 -5.45 2.61 5.67
C GLY A 38 -6.76 1.91 5.34
N HIS A 39 -7.84 2.46 5.87
CA HIS A 39 -9.18 1.96 5.61
C HIS A 39 -10.08 3.16 5.33
N GLU A 40 -10.98 3.01 4.37
CA GLU A 40 -12.00 4.01 4.07
C GLU A 40 -13.29 3.25 3.72
N ARG A 41 -14.40 3.60 4.38
CA ARG A 41 -15.75 3.04 4.10
C ARG A 41 -15.81 1.50 4.08
N GLY A 42 -15.06 0.85 4.97
CA GLY A 42 -15.03 -0.62 5.10
C GLY A 42 -14.09 -1.34 4.13
N CYS A 43 -13.43 -0.62 3.23
CA CYS A 43 -12.38 -1.18 2.37
C CYS A 43 -11.01 -0.94 3.00
N TYR A 44 -10.18 -1.98 3.04
CA TYR A 44 -8.75 -1.85 3.32
C TYR A 44 -8.00 -1.48 2.04
N TRP A 45 -7.02 -0.60 2.15
CA TRP A 45 -6.16 -0.23 1.05
C TRP A 45 -4.69 -0.14 1.46
N VAL A 46 -3.80 -0.46 0.52
CA VAL A 46 -2.35 -0.26 0.62
C VAL A 46 -1.88 0.43 -0.64
N HIS A 47 -1.14 1.53 -0.48
CA HIS A 47 -0.43 2.20 -1.55
C HIS A 47 1.06 1.94 -1.39
N ALA A 48 1.70 1.41 -2.42
CA ALA A 48 3.15 1.27 -2.52
C ALA A 48 3.70 2.30 -3.51
N TRP A 49 4.54 3.20 -3.01
CA TRP A 49 5.15 4.27 -3.79
C TRP A 49 6.60 3.94 -4.09
N THR A 50 7.04 4.27 -5.30
CA THR A 50 8.47 4.48 -5.59
C THR A 50 8.74 5.97 -5.52
N VAL A 51 9.65 6.38 -4.66
CA VAL A 51 10.08 7.76 -4.45
C VAL A 51 11.49 7.92 -5.03
N GLY A 52 11.64 8.85 -5.95
CA GLY A 52 12.91 9.20 -6.57
C GLY A 52 13.87 9.90 -5.61
N PRO A 53 15.15 10.06 -6.00
CA PRO A 53 16.15 10.76 -5.19
C PRO A 53 15.83 12.24 -4.95
N ASP A 54 14.96 12.83 -5.77
CA ASP A 54 14.41 14.18 -5.64
C ASP A 54 13.19 14.27 -4.70
N GLY A 55 12.78 13.13 -4.10
CA GLY A 55 11.59 13.06 -3.23
C GLY A 55 10.26 12.97 -3.97
N VAL A 56 10.26 12.82 -5.29
CA VAL A 56 9.03 12.74 -6.10
C VAL A 56 8.55 11.29 -6.19
N ILE A 57 7.24 11.07 -6.01
CA ILE A 57 6.63 9.75 -6.28
C ILE A 57 6.64 9.52 -7.80
N THR A 58 7.43 8.57 -8.25
CA THR A 58 7.58 8.22 -9.67
C THR A 58 6.70 7.06 -10.09
N GLN A 59 6.30 6.19 -9.16
CA GLN A 59 5.39 5.06 -9.40
C GLN A 59 4.43 4.88 -8.22
N LEU A 60 3.21 4.44 -8.50
CA LEU A 60 2.18 4.09 -7.53
C LEU A 60 1.60 2.73 -7.88
N ARG A 61 1.52 1.84 -6.89
CA ARG A 61 0.71 0.62 -6.93
C ARG A 61 -0.32 0.70 -5.82
N GLU A 62 -1.58 0.48 -6.16
CA GLU A 62 -2.71 0.51 -5.24
C GLU A 62 -3.29 -0.90 -5.13
N TYR A 63 -3.44 -1.37 -3.90
CA TYR A 63 -4.03 -2.67 -3.57
C TYR A 63 -5.24 -2.45 -2.69
N PHE A 64 -6.37 -3.08 -3.03
CA PHE A 64 -7.60 -3.01 -2.25
C PHE A 64 -7.98 -4.37 -1.75
N ASN A 65 -8.50 -4.41 -0.52
CA ASN A 65 -8.99 -5.63 0.11
C ASN A 65 -8.01 -6.80 -0.14
N THR A 66 -6.72 -6.52 0.01
CA THR A 66 -5.60 -7.43 -0.22
C THR A 66 -4.65 -7.29 0.95
N ASP A 67 -4.28 -8.40 1.58
CA ASP A 67 -3.22 -8.41 2.59
C ASP A 67 -1.86 -8.48 1.90
N LEU A 68 -1.11 -7.38 1.98
CA LEU A 68 0.20 -7.26 1.34
C LEU A 68 1.33 -7.62 2.31
N THR A 69 2.26 -8.45 1.86
CA THR A 69 3.54 -8.73 2.51
C THR A 69 4.67 -8.25 1.60
N VAL A 70 5.52 -7.35 2.09
CA VAL A 70 6.65 -6.82 1.32
C VAL A 70 7.92 -7.55 1.75
N THR A 71 8.57 -8.17 0.78
CA THR A 71 9.74 -9.01 1.00
C THR A 71 10.89 -8.50 0.17
N ARG A 72 12.03 -8.24 0.80
CA ARG A 72 13.28 -7.96 0.08
C ARG A 72 13.92 -9.28 -0.33
N LEU A 73 14.15 -9.44 -1.63
CA LEU A 73 14.84 -10.60 -2.17
C LEU A 73 16.35 -10.29 -2.27
N ALA A 74 17.19 -11.12 -1.67
CA ALA A 74 18.64 -11.03 -1.81
C ALA A 74 19.17 -12.33 -2.42
N ALA A 75 20.04 -12.23 -3.43
CA ALA A 75 20.49 -13.40 -4.20
C ALA A 75 21.18 -14.49 -3.36
N ALA A 76 21.78 -14.13 -2.21
CA ALA A 76 22.57 -15.05 -1.38
C ALA A 76 22.04 -15.21 0.06
N VAL A 77 20.97 -14.50 0.43
CA VAL A 77 20.41 -14.53 1.79
C VAL A 77 18.93 -14.81 1.70
N ALA A 78 18.39 -15.59 2.64
CA ALA A 78 16.97 -15.88 2.71
C ALA A 78 16.12 -14.60 2.56
N ALA A 79 15.03 -14.71 1.80
CA ALA A 79 14.09 -13.63 1.59
C ALA A 79 13.64 -13.06 2.95
N LYS A 80 13.69 -11.73 3.09
CA LYS A 80 13.36 -11.07 4.37
C LYS A 80 12.06 -10.29 4.22
N CYS A 81 11.05 -10.65 4.99
CA CYS A 81 9.88 -9.80 5.18
C CYS A 81 10.34 -8.48 5.83
N VAL A 82 10.08 -7.37 5.15
CA VAL A 82 10.45 -6.02 5.62
C VAL A 82 9.24 -5.21 6.04
N TRP A 83 8.04 -5.60 5.61
CA TRP A 83 6.78 -4.98 5.99
C TRP A 83 5.63 -5.95 5.73
N GLN A 84 4.57 -5.84 6.52
CA GLN A 84 3.34 -6.59 6.31
C GLN A 84 2.14 -5.73 6.70
N SER A 85 1.03 -5.94 6.01
CA SER A 85 -0.25 -5.31 6.30
C SER A 85 -0.66 -5.52 7.75
N ARG A 86 -1.10 -4.44 8.42
CA ARG A 86 -1.45 -4.44 9.84
C ARG A 86 -2.93 -4.19 10.05
N ARG A 87 -3.78 -5.04 9.45
CA ARG A 87 -5.23 -4.92 9.56
C ARG A 87 -5.77 -5.31 10.94
N PRO A 88 -6.57 -4.45 11.60
CA PRO A 88 -7.18 -4.77 12.90
C PRO A 88 -8.12 -5.98 12.89
N ASP A 89 -8.75 -6.26 11.74
CA ASP A 89 -9.77 -7.30 11.56
C ASP A 89 -9.23 -8.60 10.95
N SER A 90 -7.91 -8.73 10.81
CA SER A 90 -7.25 -9.88 10.15
C SER A 90 -7.56 -11.24 10.78
N ALA A 91 -7.94 -11.29 12.06
CA ALA A 91 -8.32 -12.52 12.76
C ALA A 91 -9.73 -13.04 12.40
N THR A 92 -10.64 -12.18 11.95
CA THR A 92 -12.05 -12.51 11.68
C THR A 92 -12.45 -12.31 10.23
N ASN A 93 -11.61 -11.64 9.43
CA ASN A 93 -11.88 -11.31 8.05
C ASN A 93 -10.62 -11.55 7.21
N SER A 94 -10.64 -12.59 6.38
CA SER A 94 -9.53 -12.96 5.51
C SER A 94 -9.58 -12.22 4.18
N LEU A 95 -8.45 -11.67 3.74
CA LEU A 95 -8.31 -11.12 2.39
C LEU A 95 -7.31 -11.97 1.59
N PRO A 96 -7.38 -11.94 0.25
CA PRO A 96 -6.33 -12.52 -0.58
C PRO A 96 -4.96 -11.96 -0.19
N GLY A 97 -3.98 -12.85 -0.03
CA GLY A 97 -2.60 -12.48 0.26
C GLY A 97 -1.82 -12.18 -1.03
N LEU A 98 -0.98 -11.14 -1.01
CA LEU A 98 -0.07 -10.81 -2.10
C LEU A 98 1.33 -10.51 -1.56
N LEU A 99 2.34 -11.04 -2.22
CA LEU A 99 3.74 -10.73 -1.93
C LEU A 99 4.26 -9.67 -2.90
N LEU A 100 4.72 -8.54 -2.38
CA LEU A 100 5.48 -7.55 -3.14
C LEU A 100 6.97 -7.79 -2.91
N ALA A 101 7.67 -8.23 -3.97
CA ALA A 101 9.11 -8.38 -3.94
C ALA A 101 9.81 -7.03 -4.20
N LEU A 102 10.79 -6.71 -3.37
CA LEU A 102 11.74 -5.61 -3.53
C LEU A 102 13.13 -6.11 -3.87
#